data_AF-A0A6I3FPK2-F1
#
_entry.id   AF-A0A6I3FPK2-F1
#
_cell.length_a   1.000
_cell.length_b   1.000
_cell.length_c   1.000
_cell.angle_alpha   90.00
_cell.angle_beta   90.00
_cell.angle_gamma   90.00
#
_symmetry.space_group_name_H-M   'P 1'
#
loop_
_entity.id
_entity.type
_entity.pdbx_description
1 polymer ?
#
loop_
_entity_poly.entity_id
_entity_poly.type
_entity_poly.pdbx_seq_one_letter_code
_entity_poly.pdbx_strand_id
1 'polypeptide(L)'
;MSDLFDDAAIARVERQIDEWLGRIRASHTNIEAVDRAEGDEIRWFIRMRGEEKDFTTIWLTLGQRTLRYETYVMPAPEQNAELLYETILRRNEKLVGAHFSIGVEDAIFLRGELVLTALVERELDRVIGTLYSVVEQLFWSLLEIGFAKAKAMRTQLSSTRTAERSGKPLGGSSVSN
;
A
#
# COMPACT_ATOMS: atom_id res chain seq x y z
N MET A 1 -22.50 10.57 28.01
CA MET A 1 -21.30 10.84 27.20
C MET A 1 -21.79 10.98 25.77
N SER A 2 -21.63 12.14 25.13
CA SER A 2 -22.19 12.38 23.80
C SER A 2 -21.60 11.40 22.79
N ASP A 3 -22.45 10.62 22.12
CA ASP A 3 -22.05 9.79 20.98
C ASP A 3 -21.69 10.72 19.82
N LEU A 4 -20.44 11.16 19.81
CA LEU A 4 -19.87 12.06 18.79
C LEU A 4 -19.98 11.46 17.37
N PHE A 5 -20.16 10.14 17.29
CA PHE A 5 -20.36 9.38 16.05
C PHE A 5 -21.42 8.31 16.26
N ASP A 6 -22.70 8.70 16.18
CA ASP A 6 -23.80 7.74 16.06
C ASP A 6 -23.78 7.04 14.68
N ASP A 7 -24.62 6.02 14.50
CA ASP A 7 -24.68 5.26 13.24
C ASP A 7 -24.95 6.16 12.02
N ALA A 8 -25.73 7.23 12.20
CA ALA A 8 -26.00 8.21 11.15
C ALA A 8 -24.74 9.03 10.78
N ALA A 9 -23.92 9.38 11.76
CA ALA A 9 -22.63 10.02 11.54
C ALA A 9 -21.64 9.09 10.84
N ILE A 10 -21.57 7.81 11.24
CA ILE A 10 -20.73 6.82 10.56
C ILE A 10 -21.16 6.65 9.11
N ALA A 11 -22.46 6.52 8.82
CA ALA A 11 -22.97 6.42 7.46
C ALA A 11 -22.66 7.68 6.61
N ARG A 12 -22.56 8.87 7.23
CA ARG A 12 -22.09 10.08 6.52
C ARG A 12 -20.61 10.01 6.19
N VAL A 13 -19.77 9.64 7.17
CA VAL A 13 -18.32 9.49 6.98
C VAL A 13 -18.02 8.44 5.91
N GLU A 14 -18.74 7.33 5.94
CA GLU A 14 -18.66 6.27 4.95
C GLU A 14 -18.87 6.79 3.52
N ARG A 15 -19.97 7.53 3.28
CA ARG A 15 -20.25 8.13 1.96
C ARG A 15 -19.20 9.16 1.55
N GLN A 16 -18.69 9.95 2.50
CA GLN A 16 -17.60 10.89 2.22
C GLN A 16 -16.33 10.17 1.76
N ILE A 17 -15.98 9.06 2.40
CA ILE A 17 -14.84 8.24 2.00
C ILE A 17 -15.05 7.66 0.60
N ASP A 18 -16.24 7.15 0.25
CA ASP A 18 -16.53 6.67 -1.11
C ASP A 18 -16.30 7.77 -2.17
N GLU A 19 -16.83 8.97 -1.92
CA GLU A 19 -16.67 10.11 -2.83
C GLU A 19 -15.21 10.54 -2.97
N TRP A 20 -14.46 10.59 -1.86
CA TRP A 20 -13.04 10.95 -1.86
C TRP A 20 -12.20 9.92 -2.59
N LEU A 21 -12.39 8.63 -2.30
CA LEU A 21 -11.65 7.57 -2.98
C LEU A 21 -11.96 7.52 -4.49
N GLY A 22 -13.21 7.80 -4.88
CA GLY A 22 -13.57 7.96 -6.29
C GLY A 22 -12.80 9.08 -6.99
N ARG A 23 -12.65 10.24 -6.32
CA ARG A 23 -11.86 11.37 -6.83
C ARG A 23 -10.36 11.08 -6.85
N ILE A 24 -9.82 10.52 -5.77
CA ILE A 24 -8.40 10.12 -5.65
C ILE A 24 -8.04 9.11 -6.75
N ARG A 25 -8.90 8.12 -7.03
CA ARG A 25 -8.71 7.18 -8.13
C ARG A 25 -8.67 7.88 -9.48
N ALA A 26 -9.57 8.84 -9.72
CA ALA A 26 -9.62 9.58 -10.98
C ALA A 26 -8.40 10.49 -11.18
N SER A 27 -7.76 10.96 -10.11
CA SER A 27 -6.59 11.84 -10.17
C SER A 27 -5.24 11.12 -10.27
N HIS A 28 -5.17 9.82 -9.93
CA HIS A 28 -3.92 9.08 -9.86
C HIS A 28 -3.90 7.89 -10.84
N THR A 29 -2.97 7.92 -11.79
CA THR A 29 -2.85 6.89 -12.84
C THR A 29 -2.33 5.54 -12.34
N ASN A 30 -1.67 5.52 -11.19
CA ASN A 30 -1.15 4.29 -10.58
C ASN A 30 -2.19 3.57 -9.70
N ILE A 31 -3.38 4.15 -9.46
CA ILE A 31 -4.46 3.47 -8.74
C ILE A 31 -5.27 2.65 -9.74
N GLU A 32 -5.19 1.33 -9.62
CA GLU A 32 -5.86 0.41 -10.54
C GLU A 32 -7.30 0.12 -10.13
N ALA A 33 -7.50 -0.08 -8.83
CA ALA A 33 -8.79 -0.44 -8.27
C ALA A 33 -9.00 0.19 -6.90
N VAL A 34 -10.25 0.56 -6.65
CA VAL A 34 -10.77 0.99 -5.35
C VAL A 34 -12.15 0.38 -5.25
N ASP A 35 -12.35 -0.54 -4.31
CA ASP A 35 -13.65 -1.17 -4.07
C ASP A 35 -13.86 -1.47 -2.59
N ARG A 36 -15.10 -1.83 -2.25
CA ARG A 36 -15.48 -2.32 -0.93
C ARG A 36 -15.07 -3.77 -0.74
N ALA A 37 -14.64 -4.10 0.47
CA ALA A 37 -14.52 -5.50 0.88
C ALA A 37 -15.92 -6.06 1.18
N GLU A 38 -16.09 -7.35 0.93
CA GLU A 38 -17.27 -8.07 1.42
C GLU A 38 -17.17 -8.32 2.92
N GLY A 39 -18.30 -8.29 3.63
CA GLY A 39 -18.39 -8.60 5.05
C GLY A 39 -19.15 -7.54 5.86
N ASP A 40 -19.18 -7.74 7.18
CA ASP A 40 -19.92 -6.87 8.10
C ASP A 40 -19.16 -5.58 8.45
N GLU A 41 -17.84 -5.55 8.24
CA GLU A 41 -17.02 -4.37 8.48
C GLU A 41 -17.07 -3.38 7.31
N ILE A 42 -17.13 -2.09 7.61
CA ILE A 42 -17.01 -1.03 6.61
C ILE A 42 -15.53 -0.93 6.20
N ARG A 43 -15.18 -1.62 5.11
CA ARG A 43 -13.79 -1.74 4.64
C ARG A 43 -13.65 -1.46 3.14
N TRP A 44 -12.56 -0.79 2.78
CA TRP A 44 -12.14 -0.55 1.41
C TRP A 44 -10.77 -1.16 1.18
N PHE A 45 -10.46 -1.45 -0.09
CA PHE A 45 -9.10 -1.65 -0.53
C PHE A 45 -8.77 -0.70 -1.69
N ILE A 46 -7.53 -0.24 -1.72
CA ILE A 46 -6.94 0.54 -2.80
C ILE A 46 -5.78 -0.28 -3.33
N ARG A 47 -5.88 -0.73 -4.58
CA ARG A 47 -4.80 -1.44 -5.27
C ARG A 47 -4.05 -0.47 -6.16
N MET A 48 -2.76 -0.32 -5.87
CA MET A 48 -1.86 0.58 -6.58
C MET A 48 -0.79 -0.23 -7.30
N ARG A 49 -0.55 0.09 -8.57
CA ARG A 49 0.60 -0.42 -9.32
C ARG A 49 1.87 0.25 -8.82
N GLY A 50 2.85 -0.55 -8.43
CA GLY A 50 4.15 -0.06 -7.99
C GLY A 50 5.20 -0.10 -9.10
N GLU A 51 6.29 0.61 -8.85
CA GLU A 51 7.52 0.48 -9.61
C GLU A 51 8.38 -0.64 -9.03
N GLU A 52 8.56 -0.73 -7.72
CA GLU A 52 9.43 -1.73 -7.10
C GLU A 52 8.66 -2.97 -6.68
N LYS A 53 7.49 -2.80 -6.05
CA LYS A 53 6.57 -3.88 -5.73
C LYS A 53 5.47 -3.91 -6.79
N ASP A 54 5.21 -5.06 -7.42
CA ASP A 54 4.21 -5.16 -8.50
C ASP A 54 2.89 -4.45 -8.16
N PHE A 55 2.36 -4.75 -6.97
CA PHE A 55 1.19 -4.09 -6.42
C PHE A 55 1.31 -3.85 -4.92
N THR A 56 0.88 -2.67 -4.49
CA THR A 56 0.66 -2.32 -3.08
C THR A 56 -0.84 -2.21 -2.86
N THR A 57 -1.38 -2.95 -1.88
CA THR A 57 -2.80 -2.92 -1.53
C THR A 57 -2.94 -2.31 -0.15
N ILE A 58 -3.59 -1.15 -0.09
CA ILE A 58 -3.89 -0.45 1.16
C ILE A 58 -5.32 -0.78 1.54
N TRP A 59 -5.49 -1.30 2.76
CA TRP A 59 -6.79 -1.53 3.36
C TRP A 59 -7.16 -0.36 4.24
N LEU A 60 -8.40 0.09 4.15
CA LEU A 60 -8.99 1.08 5.04
C LEU A 60 -10.16 0.42 5.79
N THR A 61 -10.19 0.51 7.11
CA THR A 61 -11.28 -0.02 7.93
C THR A 61 -11.86 1.11 8.77
N LEU A 62 -13.13 1.48 8.52
CA LEU A 62 -13.84 2.50 9.28
C LEU A 62 -14.43 1.87 10.54
N GLY A 63 -13.95 2.34 11.69
CA GLY A 63 -14.54 2.04 12.99
C GLY A 63 -15.45 3.19 13.48
N GLN A 64 -15.87 3.09 14.72
CA GLN A 64 -16.74 4.08 15.37
C GLN A 64 -16.08 5.45 15.61
N ARG A 65 -14.75 5.51 15.68
CA ARG A 65 -14.00 6.73 16.04
C ARG A 65 -12.73 6.96 15.23
N THR A 66 -12.27 5.94 14.52
CA THR A 66 -11.04 5.98 13.74
C THR A 66 -11.23 5.34 12.38
N LEU A 67 -10.47 5.83 11.41
CA LEU A 67 -10.20 5.15 10.16
C LEU A 67 -8.82 4.50 10.28
N ARG A 68 -8.79 3.17 10.39
CA ARG A 68 -7.54 2.40 10.40
C ARG A 68 -7.09 2.14 8.98
N TYR A 69 -5.79 2.13 8.75
CA TYR A 69 -5.21 1.78 7.47
C TYR A 69 -3.99 0.88 7.63
N GLU A 70 -3.84 -0.04 6.70
CA GLU A 70 -2.71 -0.95 6.67
C GLU A 70 -2.36 -1.40 5.27
N THR A 71 -1.08 -1.73 5.05
CA THR A 71 -0.60 -2.43 3.87
C THR A 71 0.35 -3.54 4.27
N TYR A 72 0.22 -4.67 3.59
CA TYR A 72 1.21 -5.75 3.65
C TYR A 72 2.48 -5.31 2.91
N VAL A 73 3.63 -5.50 3.56
CA VAL A 73 4.94 -5.14 2.99
C VAL A 73 5.64 -6.39 2.45
N MET A 74 5.84 -7.38 3.31
CA MET A 74 6.57 -8.62 3.00
C MET A 74 6.22 -9.73 4.02
N PRO A 75 6.47 -11.01 3.71
CA PRO A 75 6.27 -12.09 4.67
C PRO A 75 7.36 -12.04 5.75
N ALA A 76 7.29 -12.95 6.71
CA ALA A 76 8.35 -13.13 7.69
C ALA A 76 9.73 -13.29 7.01
N PRO A 77 10.78 -12.65 7.51
CA PRO A 77 12.13 -12.84 6.99
C PRO A 77 12.59 -14.28 7.19
N GLU A 78 13.16 -14.89 6.14
CA GLU A 78 13.78 -16.23 6.20
C GLU A 78 15.16 -16.18 6.86
N GLN A 79 15.81 -15.01 6.87
CA GLN A 79 17.14 -14.78 7.40
C GLN A 79 17.29 -13.35 7.95
N ASN A 80 18.29 -13.13 8.81
CA ASN A 80 18.63 -11.81 9.35
C ASN A 80 17.44 -11.06 9.98
N ALA A 81 16.52 -11.80 10.64
CA ALA A 81 15.31 -11.23 11.21
C ALA A 81 15.59 -10.10 12.22
N GLU A 82 16.59 -10.26 13.08
CA GLU A 82 17.01 -9.24 14.05
C GLU A 82 17.41 -7.93 13.37
N LEU A 83 18.27 -8.00 12.34
CA LEU A 83 18.68 -6.85 11.55
C LEU A 83 17.49 -6.19 10.85
N LEU A 84 16.57 -6.98 10.31
CA LEU A 84 15.36 -6.47 9.65
C LEU A 84 14.48 -5.73 10.66
N TYR A 85 14.20 -6.34 11.81
CA TYR A 85 13.37 -5.76 12.87
C TYR A 85 13.98 -4.50 13.44
N GLU A 86 15.29 -4.48 13.70
CA GLU A 86 16.00 -3.26 14.10
C GLU A 86 15.87 -2.16 13.04
N THR A 87 16.06 -2.50 11.77
CA THR A 87 15.98 -1.55 10.65
C THR A 87 14.61 -0.88 10.58
N ILE A 88 13.52 -1.66 10.63
CA ILE A 88 12.16 -1.12 10.55
C ILE A 88 11.76 -0.37 11.84
N LEU A 89 12.21 -0.83 13.01
CA LEU A 89 11.94 -0.17 14.29
C LEU A 89 12.62 1.20 14.35
N ARG A 90 13.87 1.31 13.90
CA ARG A 90 14.56 2.60 13.79
C ARG A 90 13.89 3.52 12.77
N ARG A 91 13.31 2.96 11.70
CA ARG A 91 12.59 3.75 10.70
C ARG A 91 11.31 4.38 11.26
N ASN A 92 10.65 3.74 12.22
CA ASN A 92 9.42 4.26 12.83
C ASN A 92 9.59 5.66 13.42
N GLU A 93 10.78 6.04 13.90
CA GLU A 93 11.06 7.38 14.42
C GLU A 93 10.81 8.50 13.37
N LYS A 94 11.02 8.18 12.09
CA LYS A 94 10.90 9.16 10.98
C LYS A 94 9.52 9.14 10.32
N LEU A 95 8.67 8.18 10.68
CA LEU A 95 7.35 8.03 10.07
C LEU A 95 6.31 8.84 10.85
N VAL A 96 5.45 9.54 10.12
CA VAL A 96 4.36 10.32 10.70
C VAL A 96 3.03 9.71 10.29
N GLY A 97 2.25 9.30 11.29
CA GLY A 97 0.94 8.67 11.09
C GLY A 97 1.01 7.22 10.62
N ALA A 98 2.18 6.64 10.38
CA ALA A 98 2.30 5.21 10.09
C ALA A 98 3.48 4.60 10.85
N HIS A 99 3.44 3.30 11.08
CA HIS A 99 4.51 2.55 11.72
C HIS A 99 4.56 1.13 11.19
N PHE A 100 5.76 0.56 11.15
CA PHE A 100 5.98 -0.85 10.93
C PHE A 100 5.52 -1.66 12.14
N SER A 101 4.87 -2.79 11.88
CA SER A 101 4.44 -3.76 12.88
C SER A 101 4.54 -5.18 12.33
N ILE A 102 4.65 -6.14 13.25
CA ILE A 102 4.63 -7.57 12.94
C ILE A 102 3.17 -8.04 13.05
N GLY A 103 2.67 -8.72 12.02
CA GLY A 103 1.32 -9.26 11.93
C GLY A 103 1.27 -10.77 12.07
N VAL A 104 0.18 -11.36 11.56
CA VAL A 104 0.01 -12.81 11.49
C VAL A 104 1.14 -13.43 10.66
N GLU A 105 1.59 -14.63 11.06
CA GLU A 105 2.72 -15.34 10.44
C GLU A 105 4.00 -14.50 10.39
N ASP A 106 4.22 -13.64 11.39
CA ASP A 106 5.35 -12.72 11.49
C ASP A 106 5.56 -11.81 10.27
N ALA A 107 4.51 -11.63 9.45
CA ALA A 107 4.57 -10.78 8.28
C ALA A 107 4.70 -9.30 8.67
N ILE A 108 5.38 -8.53 7.84
CA ILE A 108 5.63 -7.12 8.07
C ILE A 108 4.52 -6.28 7.45
N PHE A 109 3.93 -5.42 8.27
CA PHE A 109 2.90 -4.47 7.86
C PHE A 109 3.34 -3.04 8.13
N LEU A 110 2.84 -2.12 7.31
CA LEU A 110 2.87 -0.69 7.60
C LEU A 110 1.43 -0.25 7.92
N ARG A 111 1.22 0.29 9.13
CA ARG A 111 -0.11 0.55 9.70
C ARG A 111 -0.23 1.94 10.30
N GLY A 112 -1.45 2.42 10.42
CA GLY A 112 -1.76 3.61 11.22
C GLY A 112 -3.25 3.81 11.36
N GLU A 113 -3.62 4.93 11.99
CA GLU A 113 -5.01 5.30 12.19
C GLU A 113 -5.18 6.83 12.20
N LEU A 114 -6.31 7.28 11.69
CA LEU A 114 -6.77 8.66 11.78
C LEU A 114 -8.01 8.73 12.65
N VAL A 115 -8.05 9.67 13.59
CA VAL A 115 -9.29 10.01 14.29
C VAL A 115 -10.26 10.67 13.31
N LEU A 116 -11.55 10.31 13.38
CA LEU A 116 -12.54 10.80 12.40
C LEU A 116 -12.73 12.32 12.45
N THR A 117 -12.44 12.98 13.57
CA THR A 117 -12.46 14.44 13.69
C THR A 117 -11.35 15.14 12.89
N ALA A 118 -10.27 14.44 12.57
CA ALA A 118 -9.18 14.94 11.73
C ALA A 118 -9.28 14.44 10.29
N LEU A 119 -10.28 13.60 9.98
CA LEU A 119 -10.43 13.00 8.66
C LEU A 119 -10.95 14.03 7.66
N VAL A 120 -10.13 14.32 6.67
CA VAL A 120 -10.47 15.11 5.48
C VAL A 120 -9.85 14.47 4.25
N GLU A 121 -10.38 14.76 3.07
CA GLU A 121 -9.90 14.22 1.78
C GLU A 121 -8.38 14.31 1.62
N ARG A 122 -7.78 15.45 1.97
CA ARG A 122 -6.34 15.66 1.88
C ARG A 122 -5.54 14.76 2.83
N GLU A 123 -6.05 14.48 4.03
CA GLU A 123 -5.37 13.58 4.97
C GLU A 123 -5.49 12.13 4.50
N LEU A 124 -6.63 11.74 3.93
CA LEU A 124 -6.81 10.42 3.32
C LEU A 124 -5.84 10.20 2.16
N ASP A 125 -5.77 11.16 1.23
CA ASP A 125 -4.83 11.15 0.11
C ASP A 125 -3.36 11.10 0.59
N ARG A 126 -3.01 11.95 1.56
CA ARG A 126 -1.66 11.97 2.18
C ARG A 126 -1.28 10.61 2.75
N VAL A 127 -2.19 9.96 3.49
CA VAL A 127 -1.93 8.65 4.09
C VAL A 127 -1.74 7.59 3.00
N ILE A 128 -2.60 7.54 1.99
CA ILE A 128 -2.48 6.60 0.86
C ILE A 128 -1.12 6.77 0.17
N GLY A 129 -0.76 8.01 -0.19
CA GLY A 129 0.53 8.33 -0.81
C GLY A 129 1.73 8.00 0.08
N THR A 130 1.62 8.21 1.40
CA THR A 130 2.66 7.87 2.38
C THR A 130 2.90 6.37 2.43
N LEU A 131 1.83 5.57 2.56
CA LEU A 131 1.96 4.10 2.63
C LEU A 131 2.59 3.55 1.35
N TYR A 132 2.08 3.97 0.20
CA TYR A 132 2.64 3.59 -1.10
C TYR A 132 4.12 3.96 -1.21
N SER A 133 4.46 5.22 -0.95
CA SER A 133 5.84 5.71 -1.12
C SER A 133 6.82 5.02 -0.18
N VAL A 134 6.43 4.76 1.07
CA VAL A 134 7.29 4.07 2.04
C VAL A 134 7.54 2.63 1.62
N VAL A 135 6.51 1.91 1.14
CA VAL A 135 6.68 0.55 0.62
C VAL A 135 7.63 0.55 -0.57
N GLU A 136 7.39 1.41 -1.56
CA GLU A 136 8.21 1.48 -2.78
C GLU A 136 9.68 1.79 -2.48
N GLN A 137 9.94 2.78 -1.61
CA GLN A 137 11.31 3.16 -1.25
C GLN A 137 12.08 2.06 -0.51
N LEU A 138 11.38 1.19 0.22
CA LEU A 138 11.99 0.23 1.12
C LEU A 138 11.99 -1.20 0.61
N PHE A 139 11.13 -1.52 -0.35
CA PHE A 139 10.80 -2.89 -0.73
C PHE A 139 12.04 -3.77 -0.94
N TRP A 140 12.94 -3.37 -1.84
CA TRP A 140 14.15 -4.14 -2.11
C TRP A 140 15.14 -4.16 -0.97
N SER A 141 15.29 -3.05 -0.24
CA SER A 141 16.22 -2.99 0.89
C SER A 141 15.83 -3.99 1.97
N LEU A 142 14.51 -4.12 2.24
CA LEU A 142 14.01 -5.08 3.22
C LEU A 142 14.07 -6.52 2.69
N LEU A 143 13.72 -6.75 1.42
CA LEU A 143 13.84 -8.08 0.81
C LEU A 143 15.28 -8.60 0.78
N GLU A 144 16.25 -7.74 0.47
CA GLU A 144 17.68 -8.11 0.45
C GLU A 144 18.20 -8.51 1.83
N ILE A 145 17.67 -7.92 2.91
CA ILE A 145 17.97 -8.35 4.27
C ILE A 145 17.32 -9.71 4.55
N GLY A 146 16.02 -9.83 4.28
CA GLY A 146 15.18 -10.95 4.72
C GLY A 146 15.23 -12.22 3.86
N PHE A 147 15.72 -12.14 2.61
CA PHE A 147 15.67 -13.25 1.64
C PHE A 147 16.95 -13.38 0.82
N ALA A 148 17.58 -14.55 0.87
CA ALA A 148 18.85 -14.83 0.17
C ALA A 148 18.79 -14.57 -1.35
N LYS A 149 17.65 -14.85 -1.97
CA LYS A 149 17.47 -14.77 -3.43
C LYS A 149 17.04 -13.38 -3.93
N ALA A 150 16.77 -12.43 -3.04
CA ALA A 150 16.25 -11.11 -3.42
C ALA A 150 17.17 -10.37 -4.39
N LYS A 151 18.49 -10.42 -4.16
CA LYS A 151 19.47 -9.75 -5.04
C LYS A 151 19.48 -10.30 -6.48
N ALA A 152 19.34 -11.62 -6.62
CA ALA A 152 19.25 -12.27 -7.93
C ALA A 152 17.94 -11.90 -8.64
N MET A 153 16.83 -11.89 -7.91
CA MET A 153 15.51 -11.51 -8.43
C MET A 153 15.48 -10.05 -8.92
N ARG A 154 16.07 -9.12 -8.15
CA ARG A 154 16.15 -7.69 -8.54
C ARG A 154 16.90 -7.49 -9.85
N THR A 155 18.03 -8.19 -10.02
CA THR A 155 18.87 -8.12 -11.23
C THR A 155 18.13 -8.63 -12.47
N GLN A 156 17.30 -9.67 -12.31
CA GLN A 156 16.47 -10.19 -13.39
C GLN A 156 15.37 -9.19 -13.77
N LEU A 157 14.66 -8.62 -12.80
CA LEU A 157 13.60 -7.63 -13.05
C LEU A 157 14.10 -6.36 -13.72
N SER A 158 15.27 -5.83 -13.33
CA SER A 158 15.87 -4.67 -13.99
C SER A 158 16.22 -4.94 -15.45
N SER A 159 16.63 -6.18 -15.76
CA SER A 159 17.00 -6.60 -17.12
C SER A 159 15.76 -6.68 -18.02
N THR A 160 14.68 -7.29 -17.53
CA THR A 160 13.40 -7.41 -18.26
C THR A 160 12.78 -6.05 -18.57
N ARG A 161 12.77 -5.13 -17.60
CA ARG A 161 12.19 -3.78 -17.77
C ARG A 161 13.00 -2.89 -18.71
N THR A 162 14.32 -3.08 -18.74
CA THR A 162 15.18 -2.40 -19.72
C THR A 162 14.91 -2.89 -21.14
N ALA A 163 14.67 -4.21 -21.31
CA ALA A 163 14.32 -4.79 -22.59
C ALA A 163 12.94 -4.32 -23.10
N GLU A 164 11.93 -4.23 -22.22
CA GLU A 164 10.60 -3.72 -22.55
C GLU A 164 10.60 -2.23 -22.93
N ARG A 165 11.39 -1.40 -22.24
CA ARG A 165 11.55 0.03 -22.58
C ARG A 165 12.35 0.26 -23.88
N SER A 166 13.16 -0.71 -24.31
CA SER A 166 13.95 -0.63 -25.55
C SER A 166 13.20 -1.15 -26.80
N GLY A 167 11.94 -1.57 -26.66
CA GLY A 167 11.13 -2.18 -27.73
C GLY A 167 10.60 -1.23 -28.80
N LYS A 168 11.45 -0.95 -29.79
CA LYS A 168 11.09 -0.64 -31.19
C LYS A 168 10.13 -1.74 -31.73
N PRO A 169 9.14 -1.44 -32.61
CA PRO A 169 8.19 -2.46 -33.06
C PRO A 169 8.93 -3.60 -33.77
N LEU A 170 8.71 -4.84 -33.32
CA LEU A 170 9.14 -6.03 -34.03
C LEU A 170 8.45 -6.03 -35.40
N GLY A 171 9.27 -5.94 -36.43
CA GLY A 171 8.89 -5.68 -37.81
C GLY A 171 7.95 -6.73 -38.39
N GLY A 172 7.17 -6.26 -39.36
CA GLY A 172 6.37 -7.10 -40.20
C GLY A 172 7.21 -8.12 -40.97
N SER A 173 6.55 -9.23 -41.29
CA SER A 173 6.93 -10.06 -42.41
C SER A 173 5.67 -10.27 -43.24
N SER A 174 5.65 -9.51 -44.34
CA SER A 174 4.90 -9.84 -45.54
C SER A 174 5.30 -11.23 -45.99
N VAL A 175 4.34 -12.13 -46.20
CA VAL A 175 4.49 -13.21 -47.18
C VAL A 175 3.16 -13.37 -47.90
N SER A 176 3.19 -12.95 -49.16
CA SER A 176 2.24 -13.29 -50.20
C SER A 176 2.28 -14.79 -50.50
N ASN A 177 1.12 -15.44 -50.54
CA ASN A 177 0.66 -16.27 -51.66
C ASN A 177 -0.80 -16.67 -51.47
#